data_AF-A0A6B0ZF55-F1
#
_entry.id   AF-A0A6B0ZF55-F1
#
_cell.length_a   1.000
_cell.length_b   1.000
_cell.length_c   1.000
_cell.angle_alpha   90.00
_cell.angle_beta   90.00
_cell.angle_gamma   90.00
#
_symmetry.space_group_name_H-M   'P 1'
#
loop_
_entity.id
_entity.type
_entity.pdbx_description
1 polymer ?
#
loop_
_entity_poly.entity_id
_entity_poly.type
_entity_poly.pdbx_seq_one_letter_code
_entity_poly.pdbx_strand_id
1 'polypeptide(L)'
;MLGDWVDAESLQPIITGVIAALGILAMVLMWIVRGLLLRLLLLAVIGALAASLWLQRADLQDCVETCSCRLFGQEVSIPADANPSCP
;
A
#
# COMPACT_ATOMS: atom_id res chain seq x y z
N MET A 1 28.27 45.49 6.48
CA MET A 1 27.44 46.61 5.99
C MET A 1 26.69 46.09 4.79
N LEU A 2 25.51 45.50 5.01
CA LEU A 2 24.60 45.16 3.91
C LEU A 2 24.02 46.49 3.45
N GLY A 3 24.18 46.80 2.16
CA GLY A 3 23.95 48.13 1.62
C GLY A 3 22.52 48.62 1.83
N ASP A 4 22.41 49.93 2.01
CA ASP A 4 21.21 50.78 2.17
C ASP A 4 20.17 50.67 1.02
N TRP A 5 20.35 49.72 0.10
CA TRP A 5 19.42 49.39 -0.99
C TRP A 5 18.48 48.22 -0.63
N VAL A 6 18.69 47.59 0.54
CA VAL A 6 17.85 46.52 1.09
C VAL A 6 16.96 47.15 2.15
N ASP A 7 16.07 48.04 1.73
CA ASP A 7 15.03 48.60 2.60
C ASP A 7 14.13 47.46 3.12
N ALA A 8 14.10 47.30 4.45
CA ALA A 8 13.31 46.28 5.12
C ALA A 8 11.81 46.34 4.74
N GLU A 9 11.33 47.53 4.38
CA GLU A 9 9.96 47.79 3.91
C GLU A 9 9.64 47.09 2.57
N SER A 10 10.62 46.90 1.70
CA SER A 10 10.46 46.21 0.41
C SER A 10 10.67 44.69 0.53
N LEU A 11 11.40 44.22 1.56
CA LEU A 11 11.64 42.79 1.81
C LEU A 11 10.49 42.09 2.54
N GLN A 12 9.73 42.83 3.36
CA GLN A 12 8.57 42.30 4.08
C GLN A 12 7.53 41.60 3.15
N PRO A 13 7.06 42.20 2.04
CA PRO A 13 6.10 41.54 1.17
C PRO A 13 6.71 40.33 0.44
N ILE A 14 8.00 40.37 0.10
CA ILE A 14 8.71 39.27 -0.57
C ILE A 14 8.79 38.05 0.35
N ILE A 15 9.23 38.25 1.60
CA ILE A 15 9.34 37.17 2.59
C ILE A 15 7.97 36.59 2.89
N THR A 16 6.95 37.44 3.04
CA THR A 16 5.58 37.00 3.28
C THR A 16 5.03 36.19 2.10
N GLY A 17 5.34 36.61 0.87
CA GLY A 17 5.01 35.88 -0.35
C GLY A 17 5.70 34.52 -0.44
N VAL A 18 6.97 34.43 -0.06
CA VAL A 18 7.72 33.17 -0.02
C VAL A 18 7.14 32.20 1.01
N ILE A 19 6.80 32.68 2.21
CA ILE A 19 6.17 31.84 3.25
C ILE A 19 4.80 31.35 2.77
N ALA A 20 3.99 32.21 2.16
CA ALA A 20 2.70 31.84 1.60
C ALA A 20 2.86 30.78 0.48
N ALA A 21 3.81 30.98 -0.42
CA ALA A 21 4.10 30.04 -1.50
C ALA A 21 4.55 28.67 -0.96
N LEU A 22 5.42 28.64 0.04
CA LEU A 22 5.84 27.40 0.73
C LEU A 22 4.66 26.70 1.41
N GLY A 23 3.79 27.46 2.07
CA GLY A 23 2.57 26.92 2.68
C GLY A 23 1.63 26.27 1.66
N ILE A 24 1.41 26.93 0.52
CA ILE A 24 0.59 26.37 -0.58
C ILE A 24 1.25 25.12 -1.15
N LEU A 25 2.56 25.15 -1.39
CA LEU A 25 3.30 24.00 -1.90
C LEU A 25 3.16 22.79 -0.96
N ALA A 26 3.36 23.00 0.34
CA ALA A 26 3.20 21.96 1.35
C ALA A 26 1.78 21.39 1.36
N MET A 27 0.76 22.25 1.27
CA MET A 27 -0.65 21.84 1.22
C MET A 27 -0.95 21.00 -0.03
N VAL A 28 -0.45 21.40 -1.20
CA VAL A 28 -0.61 20.66 -2.47
C VAL A 28 0.07 19.29 -2.37
N LEU A 29 1.29 19.22 -1.85
CA LEU A 29 1.99 17.96 -1.63
C LEU A 29 1.20 17.05 -0.70
N MET A 30 0.64 17.59 0.39
CA MET A 30 -0.17 16.82 1.33
C MET A 30 -1.46 16.28 0.69
N TRP A 31 -2.11 17.08 -0.16
CA TRP A 31 -3.28 16.64 -0.95
C TRP A 31 -2.94 15.50 -1.91
N ILE A 32 -1.83 15.62 -2.64
CA ILE A 32 -1.36 14.59 -3.56
C ILE A 32 -1.03 13.30 -2.80
N VAL A 33 -0.24 13.39 -1.73
CA VAL A 33 0.15 12.25 -0.90
C VAL A 33 -1.08 11.56 -0.32
N ARG A 34 -2.08 12.30 0.15
CA ARG A 34 -3.32 11.71 0.68
C ARG A 34 -4.08 10.88 -0.37
N GLY A 35 -4.19 11.39 -1.60
CA GLY A 35 -4.78 10.64 -2.71
C GLY A 35 -3.94 9.43 -3.13
N LEU A 36 -2.62 9.57 -3.13
CA LEU A 36 -1.68 8.52 -3.51
C LEU A 36 -1.62 7.39 -2.47
N LEU A 37 -1.67 7.73 -1.17
CA LEU A 37 -1.70 6.79 -0.06
C LEU A 37 -2.91 5.86 -0.16
N LEU A 38 -4.10 6.41 -0.46
CA LEU A 38 -5.30 5.59 -0.65
C LEU A 38 -5.16 4.62 -1.82
N ARG A 39 -4.57 5.07 -2.94
CA ARG A 39 -4.32 4.22 -4.11
C ARG A 39 -3.29 3.13 -3.81
N LEU A 40 -2.20 3.47 -3.13
CA LEU A 40 -1.17 2.51 -2.71
C LEU A 40 -1.75 1.49 -1.72
N LEU A 41 -2.57 1.94 -0.77
CA LEU A 41 -3.23 1.06 0.19
C LEU A 41 -4.18 0.10 -0.51
N LEU A 42 -4.96 0.58 -1.48
CA LEU A 42 -5.82 -0.28 -2.31
C LEU A 42 -5.00 -1.32 -3.09
N LEU A 43 -3.92 -0.91 -3.75
CA LEU A 43 -3.03 -1.81 -4.48
C LEU A 43 -2.37 -2.84 -3.54
N ALA A 44 -1.95 -2.42 -2.35
CA ALA A 44 -1.38 -3.31 -1.34
C ALA A 44 -2.39 -4.35 -0.86
N VAL A 45 -3.65 -3.95 -0.62
CA VAL A 45 -4.74 -4.88 -0.24
C VAL A 45 -5.00 -5.88 -1.37
N ILE A 46 -5.10 -5.43 -2.62
CA ILE A 46 -5.30 -6.31 -3.78
C ILE A 46 -4.11 -7.27 -3.93
N GLY A 47 -2.88 -6.78 -3.79
CA GLY A 47 -1.67 -7.58 -3.84
C GLY A 47 -1.62 -8.63 -2.73
N ALA A 48 -1.98 -8.26 -1.50
CA ALA A 48 -2.07 -9.19 -0.38
C ALA A 48 -3.13 -10.27 -0.62
N LEU A 49 -4.30 -9.90 -1.15
CA LEU A 49 -5.35 -10.85 -1.52
C LEU A 49 -4.87 -11.81 -2.62
N ALA A 50 -4.25 -11.29 -3.67
CA ALA A 50 -3.70 -12.11 -4.75
C ALA A 50 -2.61 -13.07 -4.22
N ALA A 51 -1.71 -12.59 -3.35
CA ALA A 51 -0.70 -13.43 -2.71
C ALA A 51 -1.33 -14.53 -1.83
N SER A 52 -2.38 -14.20 -1.07
CA SER A 52 -3.10 -15.19 -0.24
C SER A 52 -3.76 -16.29 -1.07
N LEU A 53 -4.37 -15.94 -2.22
CA LEU A 53 -4.95 -16.89 -3.16
C LEU A 53 -3.88 -17.75 -3.84
N TRP A 54 -2.69 -17.18 -4.07
CA TRP A 54 -1.58 -17.91 -4.69
C TRP A 54 -0.98 -18.94 -3.73
N LEU A 55 -0.81 -18.58 -2.45
CA LEU A 55 -0.41 -19.52 -1.40
C LEU A 55 -1.42 -20.66 -1.27
N GLN A 56 -2.71 -20.32 -1.29
CA GLN A 56 -3.79 -21.30 -1.25
C GLN A 56 -3.77 -22.26 -2.44
N ARG A 57 -3.34 -21.81 -3.63
CA ARG A 57 -3.15 -22.71 -4.78
C ARG A 57 -1.97 -23.67 -4.61
N ALA A 58 -0.89 -23.25 -3.94
CA ALA A 58 0.23 -24.13 -3.65
C ALA A 58 -0.18 -25.22 -2.65
N ASP A 59 -0.91 -24.85 -1.59
CA ASP A 59 -1.47 -25.81 -0.63
C ASP A 59 -2.43 -26.81 -1.29
N LEU A 60 -3.22 -26.38 -2.30
CA LEU A 60 -4.08 -27.29 -3.06
C LEU A 60 -3.30 -28.31 -3.92
N GLN A 61 -2.10 -27.95 -4.42
CA GLN A 61 -1.27 -28.89 -5.18
C GLN A 61 -0.63 -29.94 -4.26
N ASP A 62 -0.11 -29.51 -3.11
CA ASP A 62 0.42 -30.43 -2.08
C ASP A 62 -0.69 -31.34 -1.52
N CYS A 63 -1.95 -30.91 -1.58
CA CYS A 63 -3.09 -31.68 -1.08
C CYS A 63 -3.51 -32.86 -1.95
N VAL A 64 -3.34 -32.73 -3.25
CA VAL A 64 -3.61 -33.85 -4.17
C VAL A 64 -2.57 -34.95 -3.97
N GLU A 65 -1.35 -34.62 -3.50
CA GLU A 65 -0.29 -35.60 -3.24
C GLU A 65 -0.37 -36.25 -1.84
N THR A 66 -0.83 -35.53 -0.81
CA THR A 66 -0.76 -36.01 0.59
C THR A 66 -2.11 -36.36 1.23
N CYS A 67 -3.23 -36.09 0.55
CA CYS A 67 -4.61 -36.44 0.97
C CYS A 67 -5.07 -35.88 2.34
N SER A 68 -4.26 -35.04 2.99
CA SER A 68 -4.57 -34.36 4.25
C SER A 68 -3.96 -32.96 4.24
N CYS A 69 -4.77 -31.91 4.33
CA CYS A 69 -4.26 -30.53 4.38
C CYS A 69 -5.04 -29.62 5.28
N ARG A 70 -4.39 -28.51 5.61
CA ARG A 70 -5.00 -27.34 6.23
C ARG A 70 -5.46 -26.34 5.17
N LEU A 71 -6.77 -26.32 4.88
CA LEU A 71 -7.36 -25.18 4.18
C LEU A 71 -7.72 -24.11 5.22
N PHE A 72 -7.16 -22.90 5.09
CA PHE A 72 -7.44 -21.79 6.02
C PHE A 72 -7.24 -22.12 7.51
N GLY A 73 -6.29 -23.00 7.83
CA GLY A 73 -6.02 -23.43 9.21
C GLY A 73 -6.99 -24.46 9.78
N GLN A 74 -7.94 -24.95 8.97
CA GLN A 74 -8.77 -26.10 9.31
C GLN A 74 -8.26 -27.34 8.59
N GLU A 75 -8.02 -28.41 9.35
CA GLU A 75 -7.64 -29.72 8.83
C GLU A 75 -8.86 -30.30 8.07
N VAL A 76 -8.75 -30.42 6.74
CA VAL A 76 -9.79 -31.01 5.90
C VAL A 76 -9.26 -32.34 5.38
N SER A 77 -9.92 -33.43 5.78
CA SER A 77 -9.67 -34.76 5.22
C SER A 77 -10.52 -34.92 3.96
N ILE A 78 -9.90 -35.21 2.83
CA ILE A 78 -10.61 -35.45 1.57
C ILE A 78 -11.28 -36.83 1.67
N PRO A 79 -12.61 -36.94 1.57
CA PRO A 79 -13.27 -38.24 1.55
C PRO A 79 -12.88 -39.01 0.29
N ALA A 80 -12.63 -40.32 0.41
CA ALA A 80 -12.18 -41.20 -0.68
C ALA A 80 -13.14 -41.17 -1.89
N ASP A 81 -14.41 -40.88 -1.66
CA ASP A 81 -15.46 -40.74 -2.66
C ASP A 81 -15.27 -39.52 -3.61
N ALA A 82 -14.44 -38.55 -3.22
CA ALA A 82 -14.22 -37.31 -3.97
C ALA A 82 -12.89 -37.28 -4.75
N ASN A 83 -11.90 -38.11 -4.40
CA ASN A 83 -10.63 -38.22 -5.12
C ASN A 83 -10.17 -39.69 -5.21
N PRO A 84 -10.21 -40.32 -6.39
CA PRO A 84 -9.80 -41.72 -6.58
C PRO A 84 -8.29 -41.95 -6.41
N SER A 85 -7.50 -40.88 -6.30
CA SER A 85 -6.05 -40.92 -6.06
C SER A 85 -5.69 -40.97 -4.57
N CYS A 86 -6.66 -40.77 -3.67
CA CYS A 86 -6.48 -40.90 -2.22
C CYS A 86 -6.98 -42.28 -1.76
N PRO A 87 -6.15 -43.06 -1.03
CA PRO A 87 -6.48 -44.44 -0.62
C PRO A 87 -7.56 -44.53 0.46
#